data_AF-A0A817YAW2-F1
#
_entry.id   AF-A0A817YAW2-F1
#
_cell.length_a   1.000
_cell.length_b   1.000
_cell.length_c   1.000
_cell.angle_alpha   90.00
_cell.angle_beta   90.00
_cell.angle_gamma   90.00
#
_symmetry.space_group_name_H-M   'P 1'
#
loop_
_entity.id
_entity.type
_entity.pdbx_description
1 polymer ?
#
loop_
_entity_poly.entity_id
_entity_poly.type
_entity_poly.pdbx_seq_one_letter_code
_entity_poly.pdbx_strand_id
1 'polypeptide(L)'
;MTDNDRLHMAVKYSTIEYEKKIESALDAWEFIAQLIVQREKFINDLENFERTASDPNRFFEPGPMGSSKMRLSESRRRTYIYNQLSILEKQITEQWNKIKTTCGDTVTYNGRNYLDKIQFDKLEMLHYLQEERRLNYLHSFTSMGKHSKLDSTFNHVL
;
A
#
# COMPACT_ATOMS: atom_id res chain seq x y z
N MET A 1 -4.75 -3.01 -16.00
CA MET A 1 -4.53 -3.01 -17.46
C MET A 1 -5.79 -2.53 -18.13
N THR A 2 -5.69 -1.55 -19.02
CA THR A 2 -6.85 -1.04 -19.78
C THR A 2 -7.14 -1.92 -20.99
N ASP A 3 -8.30 -1.77 -21.61
CA ASP A 3 -8.61 -2.49 -22.85
C ASP A 3 -7.75 -2.05 -24.02
N ASN A 4 -7.28 -0.80 -24.02
CA ASN A 4 -6.31 -0.33 -25.01
C ASN A 4 -4.94 -1.01 -24.84
N ASP A 5 -4.47 -1.18 -23.60
CA ASP A 5 -3.22 -1.90 -23.33
C ASP A 5 -3.32 -3.36 -23.79
N ARG A 6 -4.47 -4.02 -23.54
CA ARG A 6 -4.76 -5.38 -24.01
C ARG A 6 -4.69 -5.50 -25.52
N LEU A 7 -5.30 -4.55 -26.23
CA LEU A 7 -5.29 -4.52 -27.69
C LEU A 7 -3.86 -4.34 -28.23
N HIS A 8 -3.09 -3.40 -27.68
CA HIS A 8 -1.70 -3.19 -28.09
C HIS A 8 -0.83 -4.44 -27.88
N MET A 9 -1.01 -5.13 -26.75
CA MET A 9 -0.31 -6.39 -26.50
C MET A 9 -0.73 -7.47 -27.52
N ALA A 10 -2.02 -7.65 -27.79
CA ALA A 10 -2.50 -8.62 -28.76
C ALA A 10 -1.92 -8.38 -30.16
N VAL A 11 -1.94 -7.13 -30.62
CA VAL A 11 -1.34 -6.73 -31.91
C VAL A 11 0.15 -7.06 -31.93
N LYS A 12 0.90 -6.66 -30.89
CA LYS A 12 2.34 -6.90 -30.81
C LYS A 12 2.70 -8.39 -30.86
N TYR A 13 2.08 -9.19 -30.00
CA TYR A 13 2.42 -10.61 -29.86
C TYR A 13 1.85 -11.49 -30.98
N SER A 14 0.92 -10.98 -31.80
CA SER A 14 0.48 -11.65 -33.03
C SER A 14 1.45 -11.55 -34.20
N THR A 15 2.53 -10.77 -34.08
CA THR A 15 3.51 -10.59 -35.15
C THR A 15 4.52 -11.75 -35.21
N ILE A 16 5.04 -12.01 -36.42
CA ILE A 16 6.04 -13.06 -36.68
C ILE A 16 7.30 -12.85 -35.83
N GLU A 17 7.67 -11.61 -35.52
CA GLU A 17 8.82 -11.26 -34.69
C GLU A 17 8.74 -11.83 -33.26
N TYR A 18 7.52 -12.00 -32.73
CA TYR A 18 7.26 -12.47 -31.38
C TYR A 18 6.71 -13.90 -31.32
N GLU A 19 6.49 -14.55 -32.47
CA GLU A 19 5.97 -15.93 -32.56
C GLU A 19 6.77 -16.91 -31.68
N LYS A 20 8.12 -16.79 -31.68
CA LYS A 20 9.01 -17.64 -30.88
C LYS A 20 9.22 -17.14 -29.45
N LYS A 21 8.78 -15.94 -29.13
CA LYS A 21 8.97 -15.28 -27.81
C LYS A 21 7.70 -15.28 -26.97
N ILE A 22 6.54 -15.59 -27.56
CA ILE A 22 5.24 -15.44 -26.92
C ILE A 22 5.10 -16.29 -25.66
N GLU A 23 5.53 -17.56 -25.68
CA GLU A 23 5.50 -18.43 -24.49
C GLU A 23 6.37 -17.87 -23.37
N SER A 24 7.63 -17.54 -23.67
CA SER A 24 8.53 -16.94 -22.69
C SER A 24 8.04 -15.59 -22.16
N ALA A 25 7.36 -14.80 -22.99
CA ALA A 25 6.75 -13.54 -22.58
C ALA A 25 5.56 -13.79 -21.63
N LEU A 26 4.70 -14.76 -21.95
CA LEU A 26 3.57 -15.14 -21.11
C LEU A 26 4.04 -15.60 -19.73
N ASP A 27 5.01 -16.51 -19.67
CA ASP A 27 5.59 -16.97 -18.41
C ASP A 27 6.16 -15.80 -17.60
N ALA A 28 6.83 -14.88 -18.30
CA ALA A 28 7.44 -13.73 -17.64
C ALA A 28 6.38 -12.77 -17.06
N TRP A 29 5.30 -12.54 -17.80
CA TRP A 29 4.16 -11.72 -17.39
C TRP A 29 3.34 -12.35 -16.27
N GLU A 30 3.11 -13.66 -16.33
CA GLU A 30 2.41 -14.37 -15.27
C GLU A 30 3.23 -14.33 -13.98
N PHE A 31 4.52 -14.63 -14.06
CA PHE A 31 5.39 -14.64 -12.89
C PHE A 31 5.47 -13.26 -12.23
N ILE A 32 5.65 -12.18 -13.01
CA ILE A 32 5.70 -10.84 -12.41
C ILE A 32 4.34 -10.43 -11.82
N ALA A 33 3.23 -10.82 -12.44
CA ALA A 33 1.90 -10.53 -11.90
C ALA A 33 1.70 -11.20 -10.53
N GLN A 34 2.15 -12.45 -10.37
CA GLN A 34 2.11 -13.15 -9.09
C GLN A 34 2.96 -12.44 -8.03
N LEU A 35 4.16 -11.97 -8.38
CA LEU A 35 5.02 -11.22 -7.46
C LEU A 35 4.39 -9.90 -7.03
N ILE A 36 3.77 -9.18 -7.98
CA ILE A 36 3.06 -7.92 -7.73
C ILE A 36 1.91 -8.17 -6.75
N VAL A 37 1.06 -9.16 -7.01
CA VAL A 37 -0.08 -9.49 -6.12
C VAL A 37 0.40 -9.80 -4.70
N GLN A 38 1.48 -10.58 -4.56
CA GLN A 38 2.06 -10.88 -3.26
C GLN A 38 2.59 -9.63 -2.56
N ARG A 39 3.29 -8.76 -3.29
CA ARG A 39 3.81 -7.52 -2.73
C ARG A 39 2.70 -6.59 -2.27
N GLU A 40 1.65 -6.40 -3.09
CA GLU A 40 0.50 -5.57 -2.71
C GLU A 40 -0.20 -6.10 -1.47
N LYS A 41 -0.28 -7.42 -1.28
CA LYS A 41 -0.78 -8.02 -0.05
C LYS A 41 0.07 -7.62 1.16
N PHE A 42 1.40 -7.67 1.06
CA PHE A 42 2.28 -7.25 2.15
C PHE A 42 2.23 -5.74 2.43
N ILE A 43 2.03 -4.90 1.41
CA ILE A 43 1.79 -3.46 1.60
C ILE A 43 0.49 -3.23 2.36
N ASN A 44 -0.60 -3.90 1.98
CA ASN A 44 -1.86 -3.83 2.71
C ASN A 44 -1.75 -4.35 4.15
N ASP A 45 -1.01 -5.45 4.37
CA ASP A 45 -0.73 -5.96 5.72
C ASP A 45 0.07 -4.96 6.55
N LEU A 46 1.04 -4.27 5.92
CA LEU A 46 1.82 -3.22 6.57
C LEU A 46 0.94 -2.02 6.94
N GLU A 47 0.08 -1.57 6.04
CA GLU A 47 -0.83 -0.46 6.28
C GLU A 47 -1.75 -0.76 7.46
N ASN A 48 -2.41 -1.92 7.45
CA ASN A 48 -3.29 -2.37 8.53
C ASN A 48 -2.55 -2.48 9.87
N PHE A 49 -1.29 -2.91 9.85
CA PHE A 49 -0.45 -2.95 11.04
C PHE A 49 -0.08 -1.54 11.53
N GLU A 50 0.38 -0.65 10.65
CA GLU A 50 0.81 0.69 11.04
C GLU A 50 -0.35 1.60 11.42
N ARG A 51 -1.60 1.32 10.99
CA ARG A 51 -2.81 2.00 11.46
C ARG A 51 -2.89 2.08 12.99
N THR A 52 -2.52 1.01 13.69
CA THR A 52 -2.52 0.96 15.15
C THR A 52 -1.12 1.13 15.74
N ALA A 53 -0.11 0.45 15.19
CA ALA A 53 1.24 0.43 15.76
C ALA A 53 1.95 1.80 15.73
N SER A 54 1.59 2.67 14.79
CA SER A 54 2.13 4.04 14.71
C SER A 54 1.24 5.12 15.32
N ASP A 55 0.04 4.78 15.81
CA ASP A 55 -0.88 5.77 16.38
C ASP A 55 -0.32 6.32 17.71
N PRO A 56 -0.10 7.64 17.85
CA PRO A 56 0.33 8.24 19.12
C PRO A 56 -0.68 8.06 20.25
N ASN A 57 -1.99 7.95 19.97
CA ASN A 57 -3.02 7.82 20.99
C ASN A 57 -2.89 6.53 21.80
N ARG A 58 -2.22 5.50 21.24
CA ARG A 58 -2.06 4.19 21.89
C ARG A 58 -1.35 4.26 23.24
N PHE A 59 -0.61 5.33 23.52
CA PHE A 59 0.04 5.54 24.83
C PHE A 59 -0.92 6.01 25.92
N PHE A 60 -2.12 6.48 25.54
CA PHE A 60 -3.14 6.99 26.45
C PHE A 60 -4.29 6.00 26.67
N GLU A 61 -4.32 4.89 25.93
CA GLU A 61 -5.34 3.85 26.08
C GLU A 61 -5.03 2.93 27.28
N PRO A 62 -6.01 2.64 28.15
CA PRO A 62 -5.82 1.74 29.27
C PRO A 62 -5.68 0.28 28.77
N GLY A 63 -4.54 -0.36 29.05
CA GLY A 63 -4.33 -1.77 28.74
C GLY A 63 -2.87 -2.17 28.51
N PRO A 64 -2.60 -3.40 28.06
CA PRO A 64 -1.26 -3.86 27.68
C PRO A 64 -0.72 -3.17 26.41
N MET A 65 -1.56 -2.38 25.74
CA MET A 65 -1.21 -1.51 24.61
C MET A 65 -0.10 -0.55 25.04
N GLY A 66 1.02 -0.56 24.32
CA GLY A 66 2.21 0.25 24.66
C GLY A 66 3.21 -0.38 25.64
N SER A 67 2.94 -1.58 26.18
CA SER A 67 3.92 -2.30 27.02
C SER A 67 5.21 -2.63 26.24
N SER A 68 6.35 -2.72 26.94
CA SER A 68 7.64 -3.07 26.31
C SER A 68 7.61 -4.42 25.57
N LYS A 69 6.85 -5.40 26.07
CA LYS A 69 6.68 -6.70 25.40
C LYS A 69 5.94 -6.54 24.06
N MET A 70 4.87 -5.73 24.03
CA MET A 70 4.10 -5.47 22.82
C MET A 70 4.94 -4.71 21.77
N ARG A 71 5.67 -3.67 22.19
CA ARG A 71 6.59 -2.93 21.31
C ARG A 71 7.66 -3.82 20.69
N LEU A 72 8.15 -4.82 21.44
CA LEU A 72 9.10 -5.79 20.92
C LEU A 72 8.45 -6.70 19.87
N SER A 73 7.21 -7.18 20.10
CA SER A 73 6.48 -7.96 19.09
C SER A 73 6.15 -7.16 17.83
N GLU A 74 5.76 -5.89 17.99
CA GLU A 74 5.53 -4.95 16.88
C GLU A 74 6.79 -4.79 16.03
N SER A 75 7.93 -4.53 16.67
CA SER A 75 9.22 -4.39 15.99
C SER A 75 9.57 -5.66 15.18
N ARG A 76 9.41 -6.84 15.79
CA ARG A 76 9.63 -8.13 15.09
C ARG A 76 8.70 -8.30 13.89
N ARG A 77 7.41 -7.97 14.04
CA ARG A 77 6.44 -8.07 12.94
C ARG A 77 6.77 -7.10 11.81
N ARG A 78 7.13 -5.85 12.13
CA ARG A 78 7.57 -4.84 11.16
C ARG A 78 8.79 -5.32 10.39
N THR A 79 9.82 -5.80 11.09
CA THR A 79 11.02 -6.36 10.45
C THR A 79 10.67 -7.52 9.53
N TYR A 80 9.79 -8.42 9.94
CA TYR A 80 9.34 -9.52 9.10
C TYR A 80 8.71 -9.01 7.79
N ILE A 81 7.75 -8.09 7.86
CA ILE A 81 7.09 -7.54 6.67
C ILE A 81 8.10 -6.84 5.76
N TYR A 82 9.01 -6.03 6.31
CA TYR A 82 10.04 -5.34 5.53
C TYR A 82 10.99 -6.31 4.82
N ASN A 83 11.36 -7.41 5.47
CA ASN A 83 12.17 -8.43 4.83
C ASN A 83 11.44 -9.11 3.67
N GLN A 84 10.14 -9.43 3.84
CA GLN A 84 9.34 -10.00 2.75
C GLN A 84 9.21 -9.04 1.57
N LEU A 85 8.93 -7.75 1.84
CA LEU A 85 8.89 -6.72 0.81
C LEU A 85 10.21 -6.59 0.07
N SER A 86 11.34 -6.55 0.78
CA SER A 86 12.67 -6.45 0.17
C SER A 86 12.99 -7.62 -0.76
N ILE A 87 12.62 -8.85 -0.37
CA ILE A 87 12.79 -10.05 -1.20
C ILE A 87 11.96 -9.93 -2.48
N LEU A 88 10.68 -9.58 -2.35
CA LEU A 88 9.77 -9.43 -3.49
C LEU A 88 10.20 -8.29 -4.42
N GLU A 89 10.62 -7.15 -3.88
CA GLU A 89 11.09 -6.00 -4.67
C GLU A 89 12.33 -6.34 -5.50
N LYS A 90 13.25 -7.13 -4.94
CA LYS A 90 14.39 -7.65 -5.71
C LYS A 90 13.94 -8.56 -6.85
N GLN A 91 13.07 -9.53 -6.57
CA GLN A 91 12.54 -10.46 -7.58
C GLN A 91 11.77 -9.72 -8.69
N ILE A 92 10.95 -8.74 -8.31
CA ILE A 92 10.21 -7.89 -9.24
C ILE A 92 11.17 -7.10 -10.12
N THR A 93 12.22 -6.51 -9.54
CA THR A 93 13.21 -5.73 -10.31
C THR A 93 13.95 -6.61 -11.32
N GLU A 94 14.37 -7.80 -10.91
CA GLU A 94 15.01 -8.78 -11.81
C GLU A 94 14.07 -9.19 -12.95
N GLN A 95 12.81 -9.50 -12.62
CA GLN A 95 11.82 -9.93 -13.61
C GLN A 95 11.40 -8.80 -14.55
N TRP A 96 11.26 -7.59 -14.04
CA TRP A 96 10.97 -6.40 -14.82
C TRP A 96 12.07 -6.15 -15.86
N ASN A 97 13.34 -6.29 -15.46
CA ASN A 97 14.46 -6.17 -16.38
C ASN A 97 14.40 -7.21 -17.50
N LYS A 98 14.02 -8.46 -17.20
CA LYS A 98 13.82 -9.50 -18.23
C LYS A 98 12.69 -9.16 -19.20
N ILE A 99 11.55 -8.71 -18.70
CA ILE A 99 10.43 -8.27 -19.55
C ILE A 99 10.86 -7.12 -20.45
N LYS A 100 11.59 -6.14 -19.90
CA LYS A 100 12.07 -5.00 -20.65
C LYS A 100 13.11 -5.38 -21.72
N THR A 101 14.04 -6.28 -21.43
CA THR A 101 15.08 -6.67 -22.40
C THR A 101 14.57 -7.65 -23.46
N THR A 102 13.75 -8.64 -23.06
CA THR A 102 13.25 -9.67 -23.99
C THR A 102 12.08 -9.16 -24.82
N CYS A 103 11.17 -8.42 -24.19
CA CYS A 103 9.90 -8.02 -24.79
C CYS A 103 9.87 -6.52 -25.13
N GLY A 104 10.72 -5.68 -24.54
CA GLY A 104 10.62 -4.22 -24.71
C GLY A 104 9.41 -3.61 -23.99
N ASP A 105 8.75 -4.37 -23.11
CA ASP A 105 7.55 -3.93 -22.41
C ASP A 105 7.87 -3.21 -21.10
N THR A 106 6.89 -2.45 -20.61
CA THR A 106 6.91 -1.82 -19.29
C THR A 106 5.76 -2.35 -18.45
N VAL A 107 6.06 -2.66 -17.19
CA VAL A 107 5.08 -3.23 -16.25
C VAL A 107 4.43 -2.11 -15.46
N THR A 108 3.10 -2.06 -15.50
CA THR A 108 2.30 -1.04 -14.81
C THR A 108 1.27 -1.68 -13.89
N TYR A 109 0.90 -0.96 -12.83
CA TYR A 109 -0.17 -1.31 -11.91
C TYR A 109 -1.09 -0.09 -11.77
N ASN A 110 -2.37 -0.26 -12.11
CA ASN A 110 -3.35 0.83 -12.17
C ASN A 110 -2.84 2.07 -12.93
N GLY A 111 -2.13 1.85 -14.04
CA GLY A 111 -1.60 2.92 -14.90
C GLY A 111 -0.28 3.55 -14.44
N ARG A 112 0.23 3.22 -13.24
CA ARG A 112 1.53 3.69 -12.74
C ARG A 112 2.62 2.66 -13.06
N ASN A 113 3.82 3.12 -13.45
CA ASN A 113 4.99 2.25 -13.55
C ASN A 113 5.24 1.58 -12.19
N TYR A 114 5.40 0.26 -12.21
CA TYR A 114 5.46 -0.49 -10.96
C TYR A 114 6.76 -0.28 -10.17
N LEU A 115 7.90 -0.09 -10.84
CA LEU A 115 9.16 0.22 -10.16
C LEU A 115 9.13 1.59 -9.48
N ASP A 116 8.51 2.57 -10.12
CA ASP A 116 8.31 3.88 -9.50
C ASP A 116 7.37 3.76 -8.29
N LYS A 117 6.26 3.02 -8.42
CA LYS A 117 5.33 2.75 -7.32
C LYS A 117 6.05 2.19 -6.09
N ILE A 118 6.94 1.22 -6.29
CA ILE A 118 7.71 0.59 -5.19
C ILE A 118 8.44 1.63 -4.32
N GLN A 119 9.03 2.65 -4.94
CA GLN A 119 9.84 3.66 -4.25
C GLN A 119 8.99 4.53 -3.31
N PHE A 120 7.73 4.78 -3.67
CA PHE A 120 6.88 5.72 -2.97
C PHE A 120 5.81 5.07 -2.09
N ASP A 121 5.42 3.81 -2.34
CA ASP A 121 4.31 3.14 -1.65
C ASP A 121 4.34 3.31 -0.13
N LYS A 122 5.51 3.09 0.48
CA LYS A 122 5.66 3.14 1.93
C LYS A 122 5.50 4.57 2.47
N LEU A 123 6.07 5.54 1.75
CA LEU A 123 5.97 6.95 2.11
C LEU A 123 4.55 7.45 1.95
N GLU A 124 3.92 7.15 0.81
CA GLU A 124 2.54 7.51 0.49
C GLU A 124 1.58 6.89 1.52
N MET A 125 1.73 5.59 1.83
CA MET A 125 0.96 4.90 2.86
C MET A 125 1.05 5.62 4.21
N LEU A 126 2.27 5.90 4.71
CA LEU A 126 2.44 6.59 5.99
C LEU A 126 1.86 8.00 5.98
N HIS A 127 2.02 8.72 4.86
CA HIS A 127 1.45 10.05 4.69
C HIS A 127 -0.09 10.01 4.74
N TYR A 128 -0.72 9.09 4.02
CA TYR A 128 -2.18 8.94 4.02
C TYR A 128 -2.71 8.56 5.42
N LEU A 129 -2.03 7.66 6.13
CA LEU A 129 -2.41 7.32 7.51
C LEU A 129 -2.37 8.54 8.44
N GLN A 130 -1.34 9.38 8.31
CA GLN A 130 -1.21 10.57 9.14
C GLN A 130 -2.30 11.62 8.81
N GLU A 131 -2.61 11.78 7.52
CA GLU A 131 -3.65 12.71 7.08
C GLU A 131 -5.05 12.25 7.50
N GLU A 132 -5.33 10.95 7.40
CA GLU A 132 -6.58 10.35 7.88
C GLU A 132 -6.78 10.60 9.37
N ARG A 133 -5.74 10.38 10.19
CA ARG A 133 -5.76 10.69 11.62
C ARG A 133 -6.07 12.16 11.87
N ARG A 134 -5.39 13.07 11.17
CA ARG A 134 -5.60 14.52 11.30
C ARG A 134 -7.05 14.92 11.01
N LEU A 135 -7.64 14.38 9.95
CA LEU A 135 -9.03 14.63 9.59
C LEU A 135 -9.98 14.08 10.67
N ASN A 136 -9.73 12.87 11.18
CA ASN A 136 -10.54 12.27 12.25
C ASN A 136 -10.54 13.13 13.52
N TYR A 137 -9.40 13.71 13.92
CA TYR A 137 -9.35 14.65 15.06
C TYR A 137 -10.13 15.94 14.79
N LEU A 138 -10.07 16.50 13.58
CA LEU A 138 -10.85 17.70 13.25
C LEU A 138 -12.36 17.40 13.26
N HIS A 139 -12.77 16.24 12.78
CA HIS A 139 -14.16 15.80 12.83
C HIS A 139 -14.65 15.56 14.26
N SER A 140 -13.85 14.92 15.12
CA SER A 140 -14.23 14.72 16.53
C SER A 140 -14.32 16.04 17.32
N PHE A 141 -13.45 17.00 17.03
CA PHE A 141 -13.49 18.32 17.67
C PHE A 141 -14.72 19.13 17.23
N THR A 142 -15.08 19.10 15.94
CA THR A 142 -16.25 19.81 15.42
C THR A 142 -17.58 19.20 15.85
N SER A 143 -17.65 17.88 16.06
CA SER A 143 -18.83 17.21 16.62
C SER A 143 -18.97 17.49 18.13
N MET A 144 -17.88 17.48 18.91
CA MET A 144 -17.90 17.88 20.32
C MET A 144 -18.29 19.35 20.51
N GLY A 145 -17.83 20.26 19.65
CA GLY A 145 -18.18 21.69 19.70
C GLY A 145 -19.64 22.01 19.34
N LYS A 146 -20.40 21.08 18.76
CA LYS A 146 -21.85 21.21 18.55
C LYS A 146 -22.67 20.76 19.77
N HIS A 147 -22.17 19.81 20.56
CA HIS A 147 -22.81 19.39 21.80
C HIS A 147 -22.61 20.37 22.97
N SER A 148 -21.52 21.15 22.98
CA SER A 148 -21.27 22.16 24.02
C SER A 148 -22.09 23.46 23.87
N LYS A 149 -22.89 23.62 22.82
CA LYS A 149 -23.77 24.78 22.62
C LYS A 149 -25.23 24.58 23.05
N LEU A 150 -25.59 23.45 23.65
CA LEU A 150 -26.96 23.18 24.12
C LEU A 150 -27.16 23.31 25.64
N ASP A 151 -26.11 23.57 26.43
CA ASP A 151 -26.23 23.80 27.88
C ASP A 151 -26.02 25.27 28.28
N SER A 152 -26.70 26.21 27.60
CA SER A 152 -26.75 27.63 28.00
C SER A 152 -28.16 28.18 28.15
N THR A 153 -29.13 27.33 28.45
CA THR A 153 -30.47 27.78 28.86
C THR A 153 -30.92 26.98 30.06
N PHE A 154 -30.52 27.39 31.26
CA PHE A 154 -31.32 27.35 32.49
C PHE A 154 -30.49 27.97 33.62
N ASN A 155 -30.75 29.24 33.92
CA ASN A 155 -30.80 29.81 35.27
C ASN A 155 -31.12 31.32 35.15
N HIS A 156 -32.41 31.58 34.94
CA HIS A 156 -33.06 32.79 35.43
C HIS A 156 -33.94 32.33 36.60
N VAL A 157 -34.10 33.19 37.62
CA VAL A 157 -34.90 33.03 38.87
C VAL A 157 -34.02 32.44 40.00
N LEU A 158 -33.66 33.13 41.09
CA LEU A 158 -34.17 34.31 41.83
C LEU A 158 -33.00 35.20 42.27
#